data_AF-A0A6I3N0G8-F1
#
_entry.id   AF-A0A6I3N0G8-F1
#
_cell.length_a   1.000
_cell.length_b   1.000
_cell.length_c   1.000
_cell.angle_alpha   90.00
_cell.angle_beta   90.00
_cell.angle_gamma   90.00
#
_symmetry.space_group_name_H-M   'P 1'
#
loop_
_entity.id
_entity.type
_entity.pdbx_description
1 polymer ?
#
loop_
_entity_poly.entity_id
_entity_poly.type
_entity_poly.pdbx_seq_one_letter_code
_entity_poly.pdbx_strand_id
1 'polypeptide(L)'
;MSESNEPSDIDDIAPIEVLPSDLQRVRRQHGMAGAILAGGMFALDQVLGRKPKEQPAAVQEVAGEPGDIDSQGITIDIDEHTSVVSPAPHNRPGAARIVRKRRRG
;
A
#
# COMPACT_ATOMS: atom_id res chain seq x y z
N MET A 1 47.02 -32.88 11.78
CA MET A 1 46.49 -31.94 10.78
C MET A 1 45.54 -32.70 9.87
N SER A 2 44.43 -32.04 9.52
CA SER A 2 43.47 -32.32 8.43
C SER A 2 42.24 -33.20 8.74
N GLU A 3 41.11 -32.50 8.86
CA GLU A 3 39.72 -32.98 8.70
C GLU A 3 39.40 -33.32 7.24
N SER A 4 38.49 -34.28 7.04
CA SER A 4 37.64 -34.42 5.84
C SER A 4 36.56 -35.48 6.15
N ASN A 5 35.34 -35.11 6.51
CA ASN A 5 34.15 -34.76 5.70
C ASN A 5 33.20 -35.98 5.47
N GLU A 6 31.98 -35.81 5.99
CA GLU A 6 30.75 -36.65 6.05
C GLU A 6 30.16 -37.05 4.65
N PRO A 7 29.03 -37.82 4.50
CA PRO A 7 27.93 -38.07 5.44
C PRO A 7 27.26 -39.47 5.47
N SER A 8 26.33 -39.49 6.43
CA SER A 8 25.39 -40.47 6.98
C SER A 8 24.44 -41.26 6.07
N ASP A 9 24.04 -42.39 6.65
CA ASP A 9 22.95 -43.30 6.31
C ASP A 9 21.63 -42.60 5.98
N ILE A 10 21.04 -42.91 4.82
CA ILE A 10 19.59 -42.77 4.56
C ILE A 10 19.18 -43.95 3.65
N ASP A 11 19.06 -45.14 4.25
CA ASP A 11 18.34 -46.25 3.63
C ASP A 11 16.82 -46.02 3.77
N ASP A 12 16.10 -46.27 2.68
CA ASP A 12 14.65 -46.51 2.56
C ASP A 12 13.66 -45.40 2.96
N ILE A 13 13.47 -44.43 2.06
CA ILE A 13 12.20 -43.71 1.94
C ILE A 13 11.50 -44.18 0.66
N ALA A 14 10.48 -45.04 0.80
CA ALA A 14 9.63 -45.41 -0.32
C ALA A 14 8.93 -44.17 -0.91
N PRO A 15 8.97 -43.95 -2.25
CA PRO A 15 8.23 -42.86 -2.87
C PRO A 15 6.74 -42.98 -2.61
N ILE A 16 6.10 -41.91 -2.12
CA ILE A 16 4.65 -41.83 -2.00
C ILE A 16 4.07 -41.73 -3.42
N GLU A 17 3.56 -42.83 -3.96
CA GLU A 17 2.81 -42.81 -5.22
C GLU A 17 1.47 -42.08 -5.02
N VAL A 18 1.46 -40.77 -5.31
CA VAL A 18 0.22 -39.98 -5.37
C VAL A 18 -0.53 -40.40 -6.62
N LEU A 19 -1.53 -41.26 -6.46
CA LEU A 19 -2.46 -41.63 -7.53
C LEU A 19 -3.07 -40.35 -8.14
N PRO A 20 -3.05 -40.18 -9.47
CA PRO A 20 -3.42 -38.93 -10.15
C PRO A 20 -4.88 -38.50 -9.96
N SER A 21 -5.73 -39.37 -9.41
CA SER A 21 -7.15 -39.10 -9.16
C SER A 21 -7.40 -38.04 -8.08
N ASP A 22 -6.54 -37.99 -7.06
CA ASP A 22 -6.82 -37.20 -5.86
C ASP A 22 -6.51 -35.71 -6.08
N LEU A 23 -5.45 -35.40 -6.83
CA LEU A 23 -5.12 -34.02 -7.20
C LEU A 23 -6.19 -33.39 -8.11
N GLN A 24 -6.79 -34.16 -9.01
CA GLN A 24 -7.89 -33.65 -9.85
C GLN A 24 -9.15 -33.36 -9.04
N ARG A 25 -9.47 -34.22 -8.07
CA ARG A 25 -10.62 -34.02 -7.17
C ARG A 25 -10.41 -32.81 -6.26
N VAL A 26 -9.23 -32.69 -5.66
CA VAL A 26 -8.87 -31.55 -4.79
C VAL A 26 -8.87 -30.25 -5.59
N ARG A 27 -8.29 -30.22 -6.81
CA ARG A 27 -8.34 -29.04 -7.70
C ARG A 27 -9.75 -28.63 -8.09
N ARG A 28 -10.64 -29.59 -8.38
CA ARG A 28 -12.05 -29.29 -8.67
C ARG A 28 -12.76 -28.70 -7.46
N GLN A 29 -12.56 -29.28 -6.29
CA GLN A 29 -13.23 -28.85 -5.05
C GLN A 29 -12.74 -27.47 -4.57
N HIS A 30 -11.43 -27.24 -4.57
CA HIS A 30 -10.83 -25.99 -4.06
C HIS A 30 -10.84 -24.90 -5.13
N GLY A 31 -10.72 -25.26 -6.41
CA GLY A 31 -10.81 -24.33 -7.53
C GLY A 31 -12.22 -23.75 -7.71
N MET A 32 -13.28 -24.58 -7.56
CA MET A 32 -14.65 -24.10 -7.61
C MET A 32 -15.01 -23.19 -6.43
N ALA A 33 -14.59 -23.56 -5.21
CA ALA A 33 -14.82 -22.73 -4.03
C ALA A 33 -14.16 -21.35 -4.17
N GLY A 34 -12.92 -21.29 -4.67
CA GLY A 34 -12.23 -20.05 -4.96
C GLY A 34 -12.92 -19.21 -6.05
N ALA A 35 -13.40 -19.86 -7.12
CA ALA A 35 -14.11 -19.19 -8.21
C ALA A 35 -15.44 -18.56 -7.76
N ILE A 36 -16.22 -19.27 -6.94
CA ILE A 36 -17.49 -18.76 -6.41
C ILE A 36 -17.24 -17.57 -5.49
N LEU A 37 -16.24 -17.64 -4.60
CA LEU A 37 -15.90 -16.54 -3.70
C LEU A 37 -15.45 -15.30 -4.48
N ALA A 38 -14.53 -15.46 -5.43
CA ALA A 38 -14.05 -14.35 -6.26
C ALA A 38 -15.18 -13.73 -7.10
N GLY A 39 -16.05 -14.56 -7.68
CA GLY A 39 -17.22 -14.10 -8.42
C GLY A 39 -18.22 -13.33 -7.54
N GLY A 40 -18.47 -13.81 -6.32
CA GLY A 40 -19.33 -13.15 -5.35
C GLY A 40 -18.79 -11.78 -4.93
N MET A 41 -17.50 -11.68 -4.63
CA MET A 41 -16.85 -10.41 -4.32
C MET A 41 -16.93 -9.42 -5.47
N PHE A 42 -16.71 -9.88 -6.72
CA PHE A 42 -16.81 -9.05 -7.90
C PHE A 42 -18.24 -8.54 -8.15
N ALA A 43 -19.25 -9.38 -7.95
CA ALA A 43 -20.65 -8.99 -8.08
C ALA A 43 -21.06 -7.97 -7.01
N LEU A 44 -20.61 -8.15 -5.76
CA LEU A 44 -20.84 -7.20 -4.68
C LEU A 44 -20.16 -5.85 -4.94
N ASP A 45 -18.94 -5.86 -5.47
CA ASP A 45 -18.20 -4.66 -5.87
C ASP A 45 -18.90 -3.88 -6.99
N GLN A 46 -19.55 -4.58 -7.92
CA GLN A 46 -20.35 -3.96 -8.99
C GLN A 46 -21.66 -3.33 -8.47
N VAL A 47 -22.33 -3.97 -7.50
CA VAL A 47 -23.64 -3.55 -6.97
C VAL A 47 -23.51 -2.46 -5.91
N LEU A 48 -22.58 -2.60 -4.96
CA LEU A 48 -22.36 -1.63 -3.88
C LEU A 48 -21.59 -0.39 -4.35
N GLY A 49 -21.11 -0.41 -5.58
CA GLY A 49 -20.29 0.64 -6.17
C GLY A 49 -18.84 0.50 -5.73
N ARG A 50 -17.94 0.46 -6.71
CA ARG A 50 -16.50 0.61 -6.45
C ARG A 50 -16.26 1.93 -5.74
N LYS A 51 -15.46 1.91 -4.67
CA LYS A 51 -14.81 3.14 -4.22
C LYS A 51 -14.16 3.77 -5.46
N PRO A 52 -14.40 5.07 -5.74
CA PRO A 52 -13.69 5.76 -6.81
C PRO A 52 -12.22 5.45 -6.64
N LYS A 53 -11.59 4.85 -7.66
CA LYS A 53 -10.15 4.61 -7.64
C LYS A 53 -9.53 5.96 -7.33
N GLU A 54 -8.80 6.05 -6.22
CA GLU A 54 -8.03 7.24 -5.91
C GLU A 54 -7.19 7.53 -7.14
N GLN A 55 -7.42 8.70 -7.76
CA GLN A 55 -6.65 9.09 -8.92
C GLN A 55 -5.18 9.10 -8.46
N PRO A 56 -4.27 8.42 -9.19
CA PRO A 56 -2.86 8.48 -8.85
C PRO A 56 -2.47 9.95 -8.73
N ALA A 57 -1.68 10.30 -7.72
CA ALA A 57 -1.21 11.67 -7.55
C ALA A 57 -0.68 12.17 -8.89
N ALA A 58 -1.30 13.21 -9.44
CA ALA A 58 -0.81 13.84 -10.66
C ALA A 58 0.55 14.45 -10.32
N VAL A 59 1.64 13.78 -10.72
CA VAL A 59 2.99 14.30 -10.55
C VAL A 59 3.24 15.24 -11.72
N GLN A 60 3.10 16.54 -11.45
CA GLN A 60 3.45 17.57 -12.41
C GLN A 60 4.90 17.98 -12.15
N GLU A 61 5.80 17.52 -13.01
CA GLU A 61 7.20 17.97 -13.03
C GLU A 61 7.22 19.42 -13.53
N VAL A 62 7.37 20.37 -12.62
CA VAL A 62 7.55 21.78 -12.95
C VAL A 62 9.04 22.03 -13.12
N ALA A 63 9.47 22.41 -14.33
CA ALA A 63 10.86 22.79 -14.59
C ALA A 63 11.14 24.17 -13.95
N GLY A 64 11.68 24.18 -12.73
CA GLY A 64 12.04 25.40 -12.00
C GLY A 64 12.76 25.11 -10.68
N GLU A 65 13.30 26.16 -10.06
CA GLU A 65 13.84 26.08 -8.70
C GLU A 65 12.68 25.89 -7.70
N PRO A 66 12.80 24.97 -6.71
CA PRO A 66 11.81 24.85 -5.65
C PRO A 66 11.57 26.18 -4.94
N GLY A 67 10.31 26.60 -4.83
CA GLY A 67 9.92 27.78 -4.06
C GLY A 67 10.04 27.55 -2.55
N ASP A 68 10.19 28.64 -1.78
CA ASP A 68 10.26 28.59 -0.32
C ASP A 68 8.85 28.51 0.31
N ILE A 69 8.43 27.28 0.66
CA ILE A 69 7.13 27.00 1.28
C ILE A 69 7.05 27.55 2.71
N ASP A 70 8.18 27.71 3.41
CA ASP A 70 8.19 28.20 4.79
C ASP A 70 7.86 29.69 4.88
N SER A 71 8.26 30.48 3.87
CA SER A 71 7.93 31.90 3.77
C SER A 71 6.64 32.18 2.99
N GLN A 72 6.42 31.49 1.86
CA GLN A 72 5.31 31.81 0.93
C GLN A 72 4.06 30.95 1.12
N GLY A 73 4.19 29.76 1.72
CA GLY A 73 3.10 28.78 1.78
C GLY A 73 2.90 28.03 0.46
N ILE A 74 1.69 27.51 0.23
CA ILE A 74 1.33 26.74 -0.98
C ILE A 74 0.10 27.38 -1.61
N THR A 75 0.19 27.73 -2.90
CA THR A 75 -0.93 28.19 -3.73
C THR A 75 -1.12 27.23 -4.88
N ILE A 76 -2.36 26.77 -5.09
CA ILE A 76 -2.74 25.90 -6.19
C ILE A 76 -3.89 26.58 -6.93
N ASP A 77 -3.65 26.95 -8.18
CA ASP A 77 -4.68 27.48 -9.06
C ASP A 77 -5.53 26.31 -9.58
N ILE A 78 -6.84 26.36 -9.32
CA ILE A 78 -7.81 25.37 -9.83
C ILE A 78 -8.27 25.79 -11.23
N ASP A 79 -8.54 27.09 -11.41
CA ASP A 79 -8.92 27.72 -12.67
C ASP A 79 -8.47 29.20 -12.69
N GLU A 80 -8.83 29.94 -13.73
CA GLU A 80 -8.42 31.35 -13.93
C GLU A 80 -8.93 32.34 -12.86
N HIS A 81 -9.92 31.94 -12.06
CA HIS A 81 -10.56 32.78 -11.05
C HIS A 81 -10.56 32.16 -9.65
N THR A 82 -10.09 30.92 -9.51
CA THR A 82 -10.16 30.14 -8.28
C THR A 82 -8.80 29.55 -7.94
N SER A 83 -8.28 29.95 -6.78
CA SER A 83 -7.05 29.40 -6.21
C SER A 83 -7.28 28.93 -4.78
N VAL A 84 -6.65 27.83 -4.39
CA VAL A 84 -6.60 27.37 -3.01
C VAL A 84 -5.26 27.75 -2.41
N VAL A 85 -5.29 28.42 -1.25
CA VAL A 85 -4.11 28.92 -0.57
C VAL A 85 -3.98 28.30 0.82
N SER A 86 -2.82 27.73 1.10
CA SER A 86 -2.38 27.31 2.43
C SER A 86 -1.27 28.27 2.89
N PRO A 87 -1.56 29.26 3.75
CA PRO A 87 -0.58 30.26 4.14
C PRO A 87 0.56 29.64 4.95
N ALA A 88 1.73 30.27 4.84
CA ALA A 88 2.92 29.92 5.60
C ALA A 88 2.61 29.82 7.11
N PRO A 89 3.28 28.94 7.89
CA PRO A 89 2.93 28.66 9.28
C PRO A 89 2.81 29.90 10.17
N HIS A 90 3.63 30.93 9.92
CA HIS A 90 3.65 32.19 10.66
C HIS A 90 2.53 33.17 10.23
N ASN A 91 1.94 32.98 9.04
CA ASN A 91 0.84 33.78 8.50
C ASN A 91 -0.53 33.13 8.73
N ARG A 92 -0.59 31.94 9.35
CA ARG A 92 -1.86 31.25 9.62
C ARG A 92 -2.69 31.99 10.67
N PRO A 93 -3.98 32.24 10.41
CA PRO A 93 -4.86 32.84 11.41
C PRO A 93 -4.98 31.91 12.62
N GLY A 94 -4.73 32.45 13.82
CA GLY A 94 -4.76 31.67 15.06
C GLY A 94 -3.46 30.91 15.39
N ALA A 95 -2.36 31.13 14.64
CA ALA A 95 -1.03 30.60 14.97
C ALA A 95 -0.38 31.33 16.17
N ALA A 96 -1.11 31.43 17.28
CA ALA A 96 -0.49 31.77 18.55
C ALA A 96 0.36 30.57 18.99
N ARG A 97 1.69 30.75 19.00
CA ARG A 97 2.61 29.74 19.52
C ARG A 97 2.31 29.51 21.01
N ILE A 98 1.62 28.41 21.35
CA ILE A 98 1.40 28.03 22.74
C ILE A 98 2.71 27.47 23.31
N VAL A 99 3.56 28.38 23.83
CA VAL A 99 4.76 27.99 24.56
C VAL A 99 4.37 27.67 26.01
N ARG A 100 4.14 26.39 26.31
CA ARG A 100 3.92 25.97 27.71
C ARG A 100 5.26 26.03 28.46
N LYS A 101 5.49 27.13 29.19
CA LYS A 101 6.68 27.29 30.04
C LYS A 101 6.73 26.15 31.06
N ARG A 102 7.74 25.30 30.96
CA ARG A 102 7.99 24.24 31.96
C ARG A 102 8.37 24.93 33.27
N ARG A 103 7.59 24.72 34.34
CA ARG A 103 7.96 25.17 35.68
C ARG A 103 9.21 24.39 36.07
N ARG A 104 10.31 25.11 36.32
CA ARG A 104 11.50 24.53 36.96
C ARG A 104 11.11 24.27 38.42
N GLY A 105 11.17 23.01 38.82
CA GLY A 105 11.19 22.61 40.23
C GLY A 105 12.58 22.82 40.81
#